data_AF-A0A1Q3PLN3-F1
#
_entry.id   AF-A0A1Q3PLN3-F1
#
_cell.length_a   1.000
_cell.length_b   1.000
_cell.length_c   1.000
_cell.angle_alpha   90.00
_cell.angle_beta   90.00
_cell.angle_gamma   90.00
#
_symmetry.space_group_name_H-M   'P 1'
#
loop_
_entity.id
_entity.type
_entity.pdbx_description
1 polymer ?
#
loop_
_entity_poly.entity_id
_entity_poly.type
_entity_poly.pdbx_seq_one_letter_code
_entity_poly.pdbx_strand_id
1 'polypeptide(L)'
;MVPAHAQAPYKFTFQGQALDDNLQPIQNGSVTVRISIIQTQPLGPQVFEEVHSTNTNLNGFFTVTVGSAGGDLSQIPWPYDVFFLKAEVDDQNNGKFHFIGMTQLLSVPYSLYANESGKWRDQEPIVQKGELLVGQTLPPVGAGARMIWYPRKAAFRVGSNFNKWEDQEMGKFTFASGLDTQAFGDYSSAFGDRSSSMGKYSISGGFLNVANGKAAIALGFSNNADKDHSIALGHTSQALNPFSVAIGSGAAAMADHAVALGHHTVAKASFGLAVGLYNNSFDQPNGGLTDRLFQIGNGTDLNNRTNAMTVLRNGNIGIGGKATIPEFILDVASRMRIRNDGSTAGLYLNNSQNKPEGFMGMKTDKQIGFYLNGAWRFWIDENGNASTQYGVLQIFSSDKRLKRDINPLKGSLDAISQVHGYHYHWIDANRGTDLQTGVLAQEVEKYFPELVQANDKGFKTVNYIGLIPHLIESVKELKNQTAEIAELRKEIRQLKLSVGTDMNAAPRNTAKTK
;
A
#
# COMPACT_ATOMS: atom_id res chain seq x y z
N MET A 1 -0.52 -9.95 -48.00
CA MET A 1 0.29 -11.09 -48.48
C MET A 1 0.76 -10.72 -49.87
N VAL A 2 2.00 -10.26 -50.04
CA VAL A 2 2.57 -9.99 -51.37
C VAL A 2 3.13 -11.33 -51.85
N PRO A 3 2.60 -11.95 -52.91
CA PRO A 3 3.22 -13.14 -53.46
C PRO A 3 4.56 -12.72 -54.07
N ALA A 4 5.66 -13.09 -53.42
CA ALA A 4 6.98 -13.00 -54.02
C ALA A 4 7.05 -14.04 -55.14
N HIS A 5 6.83 -13.62 -56.38
CA HIS A 5 7.16 -14.41 -57.56
C HIS A 5 8.68 -14.37 -57.75
N ALA A 6 9.40 -15.08 -56.90
CA ALA A 6 10.87 -15.15 -56.91
C ALA A 6 11.37 -16.59 -57.13
N GLN A 7 10.58 -17.45 -57.78
CA GLN A 7 11.11 -18.73 -58.21
C GLN A 7 11.83 -18.51 -59.55
N ALA A 8 13.16 -18.62 -59.53
CA ALA A 8 13.92 -18.75 -60.76
C ALA A 8 13.30 -19.92 -61.55
N PRO A 9 12.99 -19.75 -62.84
CA PRO A 9 12.41 -20.84 -63.61
C PRO A 9 13.38 -22.02 -63.59
N TYR A 10 12.86 -23.25 -63.43
CA TYR A 10 13.65 -24.49 -63.49
C TYR A 10 14.09 -24.77 -64.93
N LYS A 11 14.90 -23.87 -65.48
CA LYS A 11 15.48 -23.94 -66.82
C LYS A 11 16.75 -23.12 -66.88
N PHE A 12 17.68 -23.55 -67.71
CA PHE A 12 18.92 -22.80 -67.96
C PHE A 12 19.31 -22.92 -69.42
N THR A 13 20.04 -21.94 -69.95
CA THR A 13 20.47 -21.98 -71.35
C THR A 13 21.74 -22.81 -71.48
N PHE A 14 21.79 -23.68 -72.49
CA PHE A 14 23.00 -24.38 -72.90
C PHE A 14 23.33 -24.01 -74.35
N GLN A 15 24.59 -23.68 -74.59
CA GLN A 15 25.13 -23.48 -75.93
C GLN A 15 26.22 -24.52 -76.18
N GLY A 16 26.09 -25.25 -77.27
CA GLY A 16 27.04 -26.25 -77.71
C GLY A 16 27.39 -26.06 -79.18
N GLN A 17 28.47 -26.69 -79.63
CA GLN A 17 28.81 -26.79 -81.04
C GLN A 17 28.41 -28.18 -81.53
N ALA A 18 27.56 -28.26 -82.54
CA ALA A 18 27.20 -29.50 -83.21
C ALA A 18 28.25 -29.82 -84.27
N LEU A 19 28.84 -31.02 -84.15
CA LEU A 19 29.82 -31.57 -85.08
C LEU A 19 29.20 -32.77 -85.79
N ASP A 20 29.57 -33.03 -87.05
CA ASP A 20 29.22 -34.27 -87.76
C ASP A 20 30.15 -35.43 -87.34
N ASP A 21 29.92 -36.62 -87.93
CA ASP A 21 30.74 -37.81 -87.69
C ASP A 21 32.24 -37.62 -88.05
N ASN A 22 32.58 -36.61 -88.85
CA ASN A 22 33.95 -36.25 -89.24
C ASN A 22 34.53 -35.11 -88.39
N LEU A 23 33.89 -34.76 -87.27
CA LEU A 23 34.25 -33.66 -86.38
C LEU A 23 34.22 -32.28 -87.05
N GLN A 24 33.45 -32.11 -88.12
CA GLN A 24 33.24 -30.82 -88.78
C GLN A 24 31.97 -30.13 -88.27
N PRO A 25 31.97 -28.81 -88.09
CA PRO A 25 30.78 -28.09 -87.66
C PRO A 25 29.61 -28.24 -88.65
N ILE A 26 28.43 -28.59 -88.15
CA ILE A 26 27.21 -28.66 -88.97
C ILE A 26 26.71 -27.23 -89.18
N GLN A 27 26.95 -26.64 -90.34
CA GLN A 27 26.68 -25.21 -90.59
C GLN A 27 25.25 -24.98 -91.08
N ASN A 28 24.53 -24.02 -90.47
CA ASN A 28 23.17 -23.62 -90.87
C ASN A 28 22.19 -24.79 -91.06
N GLY A 29 22.34 -25.84 -90.25
CA GLY A 29 21.59 -27.08 -90.36
C GLY A 29 20.55 -27.24 -89.25
N SER A 30 19.51 -28.00 -89.52
CA SER A 30 18.55 -28.46 -88.51
C SER A 30 19.09 -29.71 -87.84
N VAL A 31 19.30 -29.67 -86.53
CA VAL A 31 19.83 -30.78 -85.73
C VAL A 31 18.89 -31.09 -84.56
N THR A 32 18.92 -32.33 -84.10
CA THR A 32 18.26 -32.72 -82.85
C THR A 32 19.31 -32.94 -81.77
N VAL A 33 19.17 -32.27 -80.64
CA VAL A 33 20.13 -32.33 -79.52
C VAL A 33 19.48 -32.99 -78.32
N ARG A 34 20.12 -34.03 -77.79
CA ARG A 34 19.74 -34.64 -76.53
C ARG A 34 20.64 -34.11 -75.41
N ILE A 35 20.00 -33.59 -74.37
CA ILE A 35 20.66 -33.13 -73.16
C ILE A 35 20.30 -34.09 -72.03
N SER A 36 21.31 -34.65 -71.38
CA SER A 36 21.15 -35.51 -70.21
C SER A 36 21.91 -34.96 -69.01
N ILE A 37 21.39 -35.18 -67.80
CA ILE A 37 22.13 -34.89 -66.56
C ILE A 37 22.52 -36.22 -65.93
N ILE A 38 23.82 -36.38 -65.68
CA ILE A 38 24.44 -37.55 -65.08
C ILE A 38 24.86 -37.21 -63.65
N GLN A 39 24.53 -38.06 -62.70
CA GLN A 39 24.81 -37.85 -61.28
C GLN A 39 26.12 -38.53 -60.83
N THR A 40 26.79 -37.98 -59.82
CA THR A 40 27.98 -38.51 -59.10
C THR A 40 29.29 -38.50 -59.89
N GLN A 41 29.31 -39.01 -61.11
CA GLN A 41 30.52 -39.11 -61.95
C GLN A 41 30.16 -39.16 -63.45
N PRO A 42 31.09 -38.91 -64.39
CA PRO A 42 30.81 -38.91 -65.84
C PRO A 42 30.13 -40.16 -66.41
N LEU A 43 30.23 -41.31 -65.75
CA LEU A 43 29.58 -42.58 -66.11
C LEU A 43 28.55 -43.04 -65.06
N GLY A 44 28.03 -42.12 -64.26
CA GLY A 44 27.02 -42.39 -63.24
C GLY A 44 25.60 -42.54 -63.81
N PRO A 45 24.59 -42.64 -62.94
CA PRO A 45 23.21 -42.77 -63.38
C PRO A 45 22.71 -41.48 -64.05
N GLN A 46 21.99 -41.64 -65.16
CA GLN A 46 21.26 -40.55 -65.81
C GLN A 46 19.98 -40.25 -65.02
N VAL A 47 19.84 -39.02 -64.54
CA VAL A 47 18.71 -38.56 -63.71
C VAL A 47 17.74 -37.64 -64.46
N PHE A 48 18.13 -37.21 -65.66
CA PHE A 48 17.33 -36.34 -66.51
C PHE A 48 17.72 -36.52 -67.96
N GLU A 49 16.74 -36.39 -68.85
CA GLU A 49 16.91 -36.38 -70.29
C GLU A 49 15.85 -35.49 -70.92
N GLU A 50 16.23 -34.75 -71.94
CA GLU A 50 15.30 -34.11 -72.86
C GLU A 50 15.91 -33.98 -74.26
N VAL A 51 15.05 -33.83 -75.25
CA VAL A 51 15.43 -33.79 -76.67
C VAL A 51 14.89 -32.51 -77.29
N HIS A 52 15.76 -31.72 -77.91
CA HIS A 52 15.45 -30.43 -78.53
C HIS A 52 15.71 -30.49 -80.03
N SER A 53 14.76 -30.02 -80.84
CA SER A 53 15.03 -29.69 -82.24
C SER A 53 15.46 -28.23 -82.34
N THR A 54 16.63 -27.96 -82.93
CA THR A 54 17.20 -26.61 -83.02
C THR A 54 18.00 -26.43 -84.32
N ASN A 55 18.35 -25.18 -84.63
CA ASN A 55 19.18 -24.85 -85.80
C ASN A 55 20.58 -24.41 -85.35
N THR A 56 21.59 -24.79 -86.11
CA THR A 56 22.96 -24.32 -85.91
C THR A 56 23.23 -23.03 -86.68
N ASN A 57 24.21 -22.23 -86.24
CA ASN A 57 24.71 -21.09 -87.00
C ASN A 57 25.83 -21.48 -88.00
N LEU A 58 26.42 -20.50 -88.68
CA LEU A 58 27.55 -20.66 -89.62
C LEU A 58 28.76 -21.41 -89.03
N ASN A 59 28.94 -21.36 -87.70
CA ASN A 59 30.05 -22.00 -87.00
C ASN A 59 29.63 -23.31 -86.30
N GLY A 60 28.41 -23.80 -86.54
CA GLY A 60 27.89 -25.01 -85.92
C GLY A 60 27.36 -24.86 -84.49
N PHE A 61 27.29 -23.64 -83.94
CA PHE A 61 26.75 -23.45 -82.59
C PHE A 61 25.22 -23.51 -82.59
N PHE A 62 24.67 -24.17 -81.59
CA PHE A 62 23.25 -24.17 -81.27
C PHE A 62 23.04 -23.69 -79.83
N THR A 63 21.85 -23.17 -79.56
CA THR A 63 21.43 -22.79 -78.21
C THR A 63 20.10 -23.47 -77.91
N VAL A 64 20.02 -24.13 -76.75
CA VAL A 64 18.79 -24.75 -76.24
C VAL A 64 18.50 -24.25 -74.83
N THR A 65 17.24 -24.25 -74.44
CA THR A 65 16.84 -23.92 -73.07
C THR A 65 16.54 -25.21 -72.33
N VAL A 66 17.46 -25.65 -71.49
CA VAL A 66 17.33 -26.92 -70.79
C VAL A 66 16.19 -26.87 -69.78
N GLY A 67 15.28 -27.84 -69.78
CA GLY A 67 14.05 -27.84 -68.97
C GLY A 67 12.81 -27.27 -69.69
N SER A 68 12.87 -27.06 -71.02
CA SER A 68 11.73 -26.58 -71.81
C SER A 68 11.16 -27.62 -72.79
N ALA A 69 11.78 -28.79 -72.92
CA ALA A 69 11.40 -29.80 -73.92
C ALA A 69 10.93 -31.12 -73.28
N GLY A 70 10.17 -31.03 -72.19
CA GLY A 70 9.50 -32.17 -71.56
C GLY A 70 10.25 -32.82 -70.39
N GLY A 71 11.50 -32.44 -70.12
CA GLY A 71 12.21 -32.85 -68.91
C GLY A 71 11.79 -32.04 -67.67
N ASP A 72 11.60 -32.71 -66.53
CA ASP A 72 11.31 -32.05 -65.23
C ASP A 72 12.58 -31.94 -64.37
N LEU A 73 13.22 -30.76 -64.41
CA LEU A 73 14.41 -30.47 -63.59
C LEU A 73 14.11 -30.37 -62.08
N SER A 74 12.83 -30.33 -61.66
CA SER A 74 12.46 -30.20 -60.25
C SER A 74 12.60 -31.51 -59.46
N GLN A 75 12.66 -32.65 -60.14
CA GLN A 75 12.82 -33.97 -59.50
C GLN A 75 14.28 -34.31 -59.17
N ILE A 76 15.25 -33.54 -59.68
CA ILE A 76 16.68 -33.81 -59.48
C ILE A 76 17.09 -33.37 -58.06
N PRO A 77 17.74 -34.23 -57.25
CA PRO A 77 18.18 -33.91 -55.90
C PRO A 77 19.48 -33.08 -55.89
N TRP A 78 19.43 -31.87 -56.46
CA TRP A 78 20.56 -30.94 -56.61
C TRP A 78 21.46 -30.72 -55.37
N PRO A 79 20.97 -30.68 -54.11
CA PRO A 79 21.81 -30.31 -52.96
C PRO A 79 22.83 -31.36 -52.54
N TYR A 80 22.72 -32.61 -53.00
CA TYR A 80 23.36 -33.76 -52.36
C TYR A 80 24.41 -34.46 -53.22
N ASP A 81 24.72 -33.95 -54.42
CA ASP A 81 25.68 -34.61 -55.31
C ASP A 81 26.33 -33.62 -56.32
N VAL A 82 27.32 -34.11 -57.07
CA VAL A 82 27.84 -33.46 -58.27
C VAL A 82 27.09 -33.96 -59.50
N PHE A 83 26.84 -33.06 -60.45
CA PHE A 83 26.09 -33.36 -61.67
C PHE A 83 26.89 -32.97 -62.90
N PHE A 84 26.73 -33.73 -63.98
CA PHE A 84 27.37 -33.50 -65.27
C PHE A 84 26.31 -33.35 -66.34
N LEU A 85 26.44 -32.32 -67.17
CA LEU A 85 25.63 -32.13 -68.35
C LEU A 85 26.28 -32.83 -69.53
N LYS A 86 25.59 -33.83 -70.08
CA LYS A 86 25.96 -34.57 -71.29
C LYS A 86 25.17 -34.01 -72.45
N ALA A 87 25.85 -33.68 -73.55
CA ALA A 87 25.22 -33.26 -74.79
C ALA A 87 25.54 -34.27 -75.90
N GLU A 88 24.51 -34.62 -76.65
CA GLU A 88 24.58 -35.50 -77.82
C GLU A 88 23.77 -34.88 -78.96
N VAL A 89 24.19 -35.09 -80.20
CA VAL A 89 23.51 -34.52 -81.38
C VAL A 89 23.18 -35.62 -82.38
N ASP A 90 22.07 -35.46 -83.08
CA ASP A 90 21.64 -36.23 -84.23
C ASP A 90 21.59 -35.25 -85.42
N ASP A 91 22.57 -35.40 -86.30
CA ASP A 91 22.82 -34.51 -87.44
C ASP A 91 21.93 -34.84 -88.66
N GLN A 92 21.44 -36.09 -88.72
CA GLN A 92 20.57 -36.59 -89.79
C GLN A 92 19.09 -36.61 -89.39
N ASN A 93 18.77 -36.27 -88.14
CA ASN A 93 17.44 -36.36 -87.54
C ASN A 93 16.80 -37.77 -87.71
N ASN A 94 17.61 -38.82 -87.55
CA ASN A 94 17.20 -40.22 -87.78
C ASN A 94 17.04 -41.03 -86.48
N GLY A 95 17.17 -40.39 -85.32
CA GLY A 95 17.11 -40.97 -83.99
C GLY A 95 18.45 -41.51 -83.47
N LYS A 96 19.55 -41.37 -84.21
CA LYS A 96 20.89 -41.78 -83.77
C LYS A 96 21.67 -40.57 -83.29
N PHE A 97 21.99 -40.57 -81.99
CA PHE A 97 22.72 -39.49 -81.34
C PHE A 97 24.18 -39.87 -81.13
N HIS A 98 25.10 -38.98 -81.46
CA HIS A 98 26.52 -39.09 -81.11
C HIS A 98 26.92 -38.07 -80.05
N PHE A 99 27.92 -38.44 -79.26
CA PHE A 99 28.41 -37.64 -78.15
C PHE A 99 29.23 -36.44 -78.62
N ILE A 100 28.87 -35.25 -78.16
CA ILE A 100 29.58 -34.00 -78.50
C ILE A 100 30.31 -33.38 -77.30
N GLY A 101 29.90 -33.70 -76.07
CA GLY A 101 30.62 -33.22 -74.89
C GLY A 101 29.94 -33.51 -73.57
N MET A 102 30.73 -33.42 -72.51
CA MET A 102 30.26 -33.49 -71.14
C MET A 102 30.98 -32.46 -70.28
N THR A 103 30.24 -31.75 -69.44
CA THR A 103 30.78 -30.74 -68.52
C THR A 103 30.16 -30.89 -67.15
N GLN A 104 30.92 -30.62 -66.08
CA GLN A 104 30.36 -30.58 -64.73
C GLN A 104 29.48 -29.33 -64.57
N LEU A 105 28.28 -29.51 -64.02
CA LEU A 105 27.44 -28.40 -63.60
C LEU A 105 28.03 -27.80 -62.32
N LEU A 106 28.56 -26.58 -62.43
CA LEU A 106 29.05 -25.80 -61.30
C LEU A 106 27.96 -24.85 -60.79
N SER A 107 27.98 -24.57 -59.50
CA SER A 107 27.09 -23.56 -58.90
C SER A 107 27.43 -22.18 -59.45
N VAL A 108 26.40 -21.42 -59.82
CA VAL A 108 26.55 -20.00 -60.16
C VAL A 108 26.63 -19.17 -58.88
N PRO A 109 27.33 -18.03 -58.85
CA PRO A 109 27.47 -17.22 -57.62
C PRO A 109 26.16 -16.89 -56.92
N TYR A 110 25.05 -16.75 -57.65
CA TYR A 110 23.72 -16.48 -57.10
C TYR A 110 23.08 -17.70 -56.40
N SER A 111 23.40 -18.93 -56.81
CA SER A 111 22.81 -20.14 -56.23
C SER A 111 23.36 -20.47 -54.83
N LEU A 112 24.56 -19.98 -54.50
CA LEU A 112 25.13 -20.09 -53.15
C LEU A 112 24.31 -19.28 -52.12
N TYR A 113 23.77 -18.13 -52.51
CA TYR A 113 22.87 -17.34 -51.66
C TYR A 113 21.48 -17.96 -51.53
N ALA A 114 21.02 -18.70 -52.55
CA ALA A 114 19.74 -19.42 -52.50
C ALA A 114 19.77 -20.62 -51.52
N ASN A 115 20.93 -21.26 -51.32
CA ASN A 115 21.07 -22.37 -50.38
C ASN A 115 20.72 -21.98 -48.94
N GLU A 116 21.12 -20.77 -48.51
CA GLU A 116 20.78 -20.24 -47.18
C GLU A 116 19.27 -19.95 -47.02
N SER A 117 18.56 -19.64 -48.11
CA SER A 117 17.10 -19.44 -48.08
C SER A 117 16.30 -20.74 -47.99
N GLY A 118 16.88 -21.87 -48.42
CA GLY A 118 16.26 -23.20 -48.37
C GLY A 118 16.02 -23.73 -46.95
N LYS A 119 16.81 -23.27 -45.97
CA LYS A 119 16.72 -23.69 -44.56
C LYS A 119 15.32 -23.53 -43.95
N TRP A 120 14.56 -22.51 -44.37
CA TRP A 120 13.18 -22.30 -43.95
C TRP A 120 12.23 -23.41 -44.42
N ARG A 121 12.46 -23.97 -45.62
CA ARG A 121 11.65 -25.05 -46.20
C ARG A 121 11.90 -26.38 -45.50
N ASP A 122 13.14 -26.60 -45.08
CA ASP A 122 13.61 -27.90 -44.59
C ASP A 122 13.52 -28.01 -43.05
N GLN A 123 12.75 -27.12 -42.40
CA GLN A 123 12.53 -27.05 -40.94
C GLN A 123 13.81 -26.87 -40.11
N GLU A 124 14.88 -26.35 -40.72
CA GLU A 124 16.11 -26.08 -39.99
C GLU A 124 15.96 -24.81 -39.12
N PRO A 125 16.57 -24.79 -37.92
CA PRO A 125 16.64 -23.57 -37.12
C PRO A 125 17.37 -22.45 -37.87
N ILE A 126 16.74 -21.28 -38.02
CA ILE A 126 17.39 -20.10 -38.58
C ILE A 126 18.27 -19.45 -37.51
N VAL A 127 19.57 -19.71 -37.60
CA VAL A 127 20.56 -19.10 -36.70
C VAL A 127 21.28 -17.97 -37.45
N GLN A 128 20.79 -16.74 -37.29
CA GLN A 128 21.48 -15.57 -37.82
C GLN A 128 22.54 -15.08 -36.82
N LYS A 129 23.80 -15.12 -37.22
CA LYS A 129 24.93 -14.60 -36.43
C LYS A 129 25.21 -13.14 -36.77
N GLY A 130 25.81 -12.42 -35.84
CA GLY A 130 26.42 -11.12 -36.09
C GLY A 130 27.24 -10.66 -34.90
N GLU A 131 28.06 -9.64 -35.13
CA GLU A 131 28.97 -9.08 -34.13
C GLU A 131 28.47 -7.72 -33.66
N LEU A 132 28.60 -7.47 -32.35
CA LEU A 132 28.19 -6.21 -31.75
C LEU A 132 29.05 -5.06 -32.29
N LEU A 133 28.42 -3.95 -32.66
CA LEU A 133 29.05 -2.75 -33.23
C LEU A 133 29.69 -2.92 -34.61
N VAL A 134 29.58 -4.11 -35.22
CA VAL A 134 30.08 -4.42 -36.57
C VAL A 134 28.94 -4.42 -37.58
N GLY A 135 29.23 -4.02 -38.82
CA GLY A 135 28.28 -3.99 -39.93
C GLY A 135 27.68 -2.61 -40.19
N GLN A 136 26.77 -2.55 -41.15
CA GLN A 136 26.08 -1.33 -41.56
C GLN A 136 25.11 -0.83 -40.48
N THR A 137 24.85 0.48 -40.47
CA THR A 137 23.73 1.05 -39.71
C THR A 137 22.40 0.55 -40.27
N LEU A 138 21.36 0.49 -39.44
CA LEU A 138 20.04 0.14 -39.92
C LEU A 138 19.57 1.21 -40.94
N PRO A 139 19.17 0.84 -42.17
CA PRO A 139 18.58 1.79 -43.10
C PRO A 139 17.25 2.34 -42.55
N PRO A 140 16.73 3.45 -43.11
CA PRO A 140 15.46 4.00 -42.68
C PRO A 140 14.36 2.93 -42.64
N VAL A 141 13.72 2.78 -41.48
CA VAL A 141 12.73 1.72 -41.24
C VAL A 141 11.34 2.16 -41.72
N GLY A 142 10.99 3.43 -41.51
CA GLY A 142 9.71 4.01 -41.91
C GLY A 142 8.51 3.46 -41.11
N ALA A 143 7.29 3.81 -41.51
CA ALA A 143 6.05 3.37 -40.85
C ALA A 143 5.53 2.00 -41.36
N GLY A 144 4.70 1.30 -40.57
CA GLY A 144 4.12 -0.01 -40.92
C GLY A 144 4.52 -1.22 -40.04
N ALA A 145 4.13 -2.42 -40.47
CA ALA A 145 4.42 -3.68 -39.77
C ALA A 145 5.74 -4.31 -40.26
N ARG A 146 6.55 -4.85 -39.34
CA ARG A 146 7.86 -5.46 -39.64
C ARG A 146 8.38 -6.34 -38.50
N MET A 147 9.38 -7.13 -38.84
CA MET A 147 10.25 -7.84 -37.90
C MET A 147 11.70 -7.44 -38.21
N ILE A 148 12.47 -7.07 -37.19
CA ILE A 148 13.86 -6.63 -37.34
C ILE A 148 14.70 -7.38 -36.31
N TRP A 149 15.66 -8.15 -36.79
CA TRP A 149 16.84 -8.50 -36.01
C TRP A 149 17.97 -7.58 -36.45
N TYR A 150 18.55 -6.82 -35.52
CA TYR A 150 19.63 -5.88 -35.79
C TYR A 150 20.90 -6.32 -35.05
N PRO A 151 21.74 -7.18 -35.66
CA PRO A 151 22.88 -7.80 -34.98
C PRO A 151 23.89 -6.80 -34.42
N ARG A 152 24.15 -5.69 -35.14
CA ARG A 152 25.08 -4.63 -34.71
C ARG A 152 24.73 -4.07 -33.33
N LYS A 153 23.44 -4.02 -32.96
CA LYS A 153 22.97 -3.62 -31.63
C LYS A 153 22.44 -4.78 -30.80
N ALA A 154 22.47 -6.02 -31.29
CA ALA A 154 21.77 -7.16 -30.68
C ALA A 154 20.31 -6.83 -30.31
N ALA A 155 19.64 -6.06 -31.16
CA ALA A 155 18.30 -5.54 -30.89
C ALA A 155 17.25 -6.30 -31.72
N PHE A 156 16.11 -6.59 -31.09
CA PHE A 156 14.98 -7.26 -31.73
C PHE A 156 13.73 -6.37 -31.72
N ARG A 157 13.04 -6.28 -32.86
CA ARG A 157 11.77 -5.57 -33.02
C ARG A 157 10.75 -6.45 -33.74
N VAL A 158 9.50 -6.45 -33.26
CA VAL A 158 8.41 -7.14 -33.96
C VAL A 158 7.07 -6.44 -33.73
N GLY A 159 6.34 -6.15 -34.81
CA GLY A 159 5.06 -5.45 -34.73
C GLY A 159 5.00 -4.26 -35.67
N SER A 160 4.30 -3.19 -35.28
CA SER A 160 4.11 -2.01 -36.09
C SER A 160 4.85 -0.81 -35.50
N ASN A 161 5.48 0.00 -36.35
CA ASN A 161 6.22 1.19 -35.95
C ASN A 161 5.72 2.40 -36.73
N PHE A 162 5.76 3.60 -36.14
CA PHE A 162 5.59 4.84 -36.88
C PHE A 162 6.94 5.52 -37.11
N ASN A 163 7.72 5.78 -36.05
CA ASN A 163 9.03 6.45 -36.13
C ASN A 163 10.01 6.15 -34.98
N LYS A 164 9.77 5.11 -34.18
CA LYS A 164 10.51 4.75 -32.95
C LYS A 164 11.56 3.67 -33.12
N TRP A 165 11.64 3.03 -34.29
CA TRP A 165 12.58 1.94 -34.58
C TRP A 165 13.72 2.33 -35.54
N GLU A 166 13.97 3.64 -35.70
CA GLU A 166 15.14 4.12 -36.44
C GLU A 166 16.44 3.83 -35.67
N ASP A 167 17.59 3.78 -36.36
CA ASP A 167 18.87 3.42 -35.72
C ASP A 167 19.12 4.23 -34.45
N GLN A 168 18.93 5.55 -34.50
CA GLN A 168 19.13 6.46 -33.37
C GLN A 168 18.15 6.29 -32.20
N GLU A 169 16.98 5.69 -32.43
CA GLU A 169 15.92 5.53 -31.43
C GLU A 169 16.02 4.18 -30.67
N MET A 170 17.07 3.40 -30.96
CA MET A 170 17.26 2.05 -30.41
C MET A 170 18.54 1.91 -29.59
N GLY A 171 18.38 1.36 -28.38
CA GLY A 171 19.50 0.95 -27.53
C GLY A 171 20.09 -0.41 -27.95
N LYS A 172 21.26 -0.74 -27.39
CA LYS A 172 21.89 -2.06 -27.55
C LYS A 172 21.18 -3.09 -26.68
N PHE A 173 21.13 -4.35 -27.11
CA PHE A 173 20.53 -5.48 -26.40
C PHE A 173 19.06 -5.25 -26.04
N THR A 174 18.32 -4.55 -26.90
CA THR A 174 16.94 -4.16 -26.62
C THR A 174 15.92 -5.09 -27.26
N PHE A 175 14.78 -5.25 -26.60
CA PHE A 175 13.61 -5.94 -27.14
C PHE A 175 12.45 -4.95 -27.26
N ALA A 176 11.83 -4.83 -28.44
CA ALA A 176 10.56 -4.13 -28.56
C ALA A 176 9.51 -4.92 -29.35
N SER A 177 8.27 -4.95 -28.84
CA SER A 177 7.17 -5.66 -29.50
C SER A 177 5.84 -4.90 -29.44
N GLY A 178 5.01 -5.02 -30.47
CA GLY A 178 3.66 -4.46 -30.51
C GLY A 178 3.55 -3.19 -31.36
N LEU A 179 2.66 -2.27 -31.00
CA LEU A 179 2.36 -1.06 -31.76
C LEU A 179 3.16 0.12 -31.22
N ASP A 180 4.05 0.69 -32.03
CA ASP A 180 4.80 1.92 -31.78
C ASP A 180 5.52 1.97 -30.43
N THR A 181 6.06 0.82 -29.99
CA THR A 181 6.83 0.72 -28.76
C THR A 181 8.27 1.22 -28.96
N GLN A 182 8.87 1.79 -27.92
CA GLN A 182 10.22 2.33 -27.98
C GLN A 182 11.10 1.71 -26.89
N ALA A 183 12.13 0.96 -27.29
CA ALA A 183 13.18 0.50 -26.38
C ALA A 183 14.49 1.24 -26.72
N PHE A 184 14.66 2.40 -26.09
CA PHE A 184 15.75 3.34 -26.37
C PHE A 184 16.97 3.11 -25.46
N GLY A 185 16.75 2.88 -24.16
CA GLY A 185 17.84 2.62 -23.23
C GLY A 185 18.56 1.30 -23.53
N ASP A 186 19.88 1.24 -23.36
CA ASP A 186 20.61 -0.03 -23.49
C ASP A 186 20.04 -1.08 -22.52
N TYR A 187 19.91 -2.33 -22.97
CA TYR A 187 19.32 -3.47 -22.24
C TYR A 187 17.84 -3.29 -21.86
N SER A 188 17.14 -2.31 -22.44
CA SER A 188 15.74 -2.07 -22.12
C SER A 188 14.77 -2.95 -22.92
N SER A 189 13.54 -3.09 -22.41
CA SER A 189 12.48 -3.89 -23.05
C SER A 189 11.13 -3.15 -23.06
N ALA A 190 10.54 -2.97 -24.25
CA ALA A 190 9.26 -2.30 -24.42
C ALA A 190 8.23 -3.20 -25.13
N PHE A 191 7.04 -3.42 -24.58
CA PHE A 191 6.02 -4.24 -25.23
C PHE A 191 4.60 -3.70 -25.08
N GLY A 192 3.72 -3.99 -26.03
CA GLY A 192 2.32 -3.53 -26.03
C GLY A 192 2.07 -2.41 -27.03
N ASP A 193 1.32 -1.38 -26.64
CA ASP A 193 0.93 -0.25 -27.51
C ASP A 193 1.48 1.06 -26.92
N ARG A 194 2.35 1.72 -27.68
CA ARG A 194 2.99 3.02 -27.37
C ARG A 194 3.66 3.06 -26.00
N SER A 195 4.20 1.93 -25.54
CA SER A 195 5.03 1.87 -24.33
C SER A 195 6.48 2.25 -24.67
N SER A 196 7.10 3.07 -23.81
CA SER A 196 8.43 3.63 -24.00
C SER A 196 9.35 3.33 -22.81
N SER A 197 10.48 2.70 -23.11
CA SER A 197 11.56 2.37 -22.20
C SER A 197 12.80 3.18 -22.58
N MET A 198 13.01 4.30 -21.89
CA MET A 198 14.06 5.27 -22.20
C MET A 198 15.32 5.05 -21.35
N GLY A 199 15.16 4.54 -20.13
CA GLY A 199 16.28 4.30 -19.23
C GLY A 199 17.07 3.03 -19.55
N LYS A 200 18.36 2.99 -19.21
CA LYS A 200 19.15 1.75 -19.30
C LYS A 200 18.55 0.69 -18.37
N TYR A 201 18.42 -0.56 -18.83
CA TYR A 201 17.79 -1.67 -18.10
C TYR A 201 16.30 -1.46 -17.77
N SER A 202 15.62 -0.48 -18.36
CA SER A 202 14.22 -0.21 -18.05
C SER A 202 13.27 -1.20 -18.73
N ILE A 203 12.07 -1.35 -18.17
CA ILE A 203 11.00 -2.20 -18.71
C ILE A 203 9.70 -1.39 -18.78
N SER A 204 9.05 -1.39 -19.94
CA SER A 204 7.73 -0.77 -20.13
C SER A 204 6.78 -1.70 -20.88
N GLY A 205 5.57 -1.91 -20.39
CA GLY A 205 4.71 -2.99 -20.89
C GLY A 205 3.22 -2.71 -20.75
N GLY A 206 2.46 -2.77 -21.85
CA GLY A 206 1.02 -2.50 -21.88
C GLY A 206 0.67 -1.31 -22.77
N PHE A 207 -0.28 -0.45 -22.37
CA PHE A 207 -0.72 0.72 -23.14
C PHE A 207 -0.15 2.02 -22.56
N LEU A 208 0.55 2.82 -23.36
CA LEU A 208 1.06 4.16 -22.99
C LEU A 208 1.95 4.23 -21.73
N ASN A 209 2.73 3.19 -21.42
CA ASN A 209 3.63 3.23 -20.25
C ASN A 209 4.95 3.93 -20.59
N VAL A 210 5.51 4.66 -19.62
CA VAL A 210 6.79 5.36 -19.77
C VAL A 210 7.71 4.99 -18.62
N ALA A 211 8.88 4.43 -18.94
CA ALA A 211 9.95 4.13 -18.00
C ALA A 211 11.20 4.95 -18.37
N ASN A 212 11.33 6.15 -17.78
CA ASN A 212 12.40 7.10 -18.10
C ASN A 212 13.71 6.82 -17.37
N GLY A 213 13.62 6.39 -16.11
CA GLY A 213 14.79 6.17 -15.26
C GLY A 213 15.57 4.90 -15.57
N LYS A 214 16.87 4.88 -15.21
CA LYS A 214 17.67 3.65 -15.23
C LYS A 214 17.02 2.60 -14.34
N ALA A 215 16.90 1.36 -14.85
CA ALA A 215 16.24 0.25 -14.18
C ALA A 215 14.79 0.53 -13.73
N ALA A 216 14.12 1.51 -14.36
CA ALA A 216 12.72 1.82 -14.07
C ALA A 216 11.78 0.78 -14.69
N ILE A 217 10.64 0.52 -14.04
CA ILE A 217 9.63 -0.44 -14.50
C ILE A 217 8.27 0.24 -14.57
N ALA A 218 7.63 0.23 -15.74
CA ALA A 218 6.28 0.78 -15.94
C ALA A 218 5.36 -0.24 -16.64
N LEU A 219 4.41 -0.84 -15.92
CA LEU A 219 3.54 -1.90 -16.48
C LEU A 219 2.05 -1.66 -16.24
N GLY A 220 1.23 -1.80 -17.28
CA GLY A 220 -0.22 -1.67 -17.24
C GLY A 220 -0.75 -0.63 -18.24
N PHE A 221 -1.51 0.36 -17.76
CA PHE A 221 -2.11 1.40 -18.57
C PHE A 221 -1.65 2.79 -18.12
N SER A 222 -0.96 3.53 -18.99
CA SER A 222 -0.61 4.94 -18.81
C SER A 222 0.20 5.23 -17.54
N ASN A 223 1.13 4.33 -17.17
CA ASN A 223 1.98 4.53 -15.99
C ASN A 223 3.25 5.31 -16.32
N ASN A 224 3.78 6.04 -15.34
CA ASN A 224 5.03 6.80 -15.46
C ASN A 224 6.00 6.45 -14.33
N ALA A 225 7.13 5.82 -14.68
CA ALA A 225 8.27 5.58 -13.81
C ALA A 225 9.42 6.51 -14.25
N ASP A 226 9.51 7.70 -13.65
CA ASP A 226 10.27 8.82 -14.22
C ASP A 226 11.77 8.78 -13.86
N LYS A 227 12.11 8.27 -12.68
CA LYS A 227 13.48 8.36 -12.14
C LYS A 227 14.11 6.99 -11.91
N ASP A 228 15.40 6.98 -11.63
CA ASP A 228 16.19 5.76 -11.49
C ASP A 228 15.60 4.82 -10.42
N HIS A 229 15.52 3.54 -10.75
CA HIS A 229 14.97 2.45 -9.93
C HIS A 229 13.50 2.64 -9.53
N SER A 230 12.76 3.54 -10.20
CA SER A 230 11.33 3.74 -9.93
C SER A 230 10.46 2.63 -10.52
N ILE A 231 9.36 2.31 -9.85
CA ILE A 231 8.43 1.24 -10.26
C ILE A 231 7.00 1.79 -10.28
N ALA A 232 6.34 1.78 -11.43
CA ALA A 232 4.95 2.19 -11.59
C ALA A 232 4.11 1.06 -12.20
N LEU A 233 3.15 0.50 -11.44
CA LEU A 233 2.36 -0.66 -11.86
C LEU A 233 0.86 -0.40 -11.67
N GLY A 234 0.05 -0.58 -12.71
CA GLY A 234 -1.40 -0.46 -12.62
C GLY A 234 -2.01 0.42 -13.72
N HIS A 235 -2.86 1.35 -13.34
CA HIS A 235 -3.53 2.30 -14.24
C HIS A 235 -3.22 3.72 -13.77
N THR A 236 -2.60 4.53 -14.62
CA THR A 236 -2.23 5.93 -14.33
C THR A 236 -1.41 6.11 -13.04
N SER A 237 -0.56 5.13 -12.69
CA SER A 237 0.33 5.20 -11.54
C SER A 237 1.58 6.04 -11.84
N GLN A 238 2.10 6.72 -10.82
CA GLN A 238 3.21 7.68 -10.97
C GLN A 238 4.30 7.45 -9.92
N ALA A 239 5.47 6.98 -10.35
CA ALA A 239 6.67 6.88 -9.54
C ALA A 239 7.68 7.94 -10.02
N LEU A 240 7.66 9.11 -9.38
CA LEU A 240 8.26 10.34 -9.93
C LEU A 240 9.67 10.65 -9.39
N ASN A 241 10.18 9.84 -8.46
CA ASN A 241 11.43 10.10 -7.74
C ASN A 241 12.30 8.84 -7.63
N PRO A 242 13.62 8.98 -7.38
CA PRO A 242 14.52 7.84 -7.29
C PRO A 242 14.05 6.80 -6.26
N PHE A 243 14.15 5.52 -6.63
CA PHE A 243 13.74 4.37 -5.80
C PHE A 243 12.25 4.38 -5.37
N SER A 244 11.42 5.23 -5.97
CA SER A 244 10.01 5.33 -5.58
C SER A 244 9.16 4.22 -6.23
N VAL A 245 8.12 3.78 -5.53
CA VAL A 245 7.27 2.65 -5.96
C VAL A 245 5.81 3.05 -5.88
N ALA A 246 5.10 3.04 -7.01
CA ALA A 246 3.68 3.33 -7.11
C ALA A 246 2.95 2.14 -7.72
N ILE A 247 2.08 1.48 -6.94
CA ILE A 247 1.34 0.28 -7.38
C ILE A 247 -0.15 0.49 -7.10
N GLY A 248 -0.97 0.43 -8.13
CA GLY A 248 -2.43 0.58 -8.04
C GLY A 248 -2.97 1.77 -8.84
N SER A 249 -4.28 1.77 -9.10
CA SER A 249 -4.91 2.80 -9.95
C SER A 249 -4.75 4.19 -9.36
N GLY A 250 -4.08 5.09 -10.09
CA GLY A 250 -3.82 6.47 -9.68
C GLY A 250 -2.91 6.63 -8.45
N ALA A 251 -2.16 5.59 -8.06
CA ALA A 251 -1.17 5.67 -6.99
C ALA A 251 0.00 6.61 -7.38
N ALA A 252 0.50 7.41 -6.45
CA ALA A 252 1.57 8.38 -6.70
C ALA A 252 2.64 8.36 -5.59
N ALA A 253 3.87 7.99 -5.95
CA ALA A 253 5.04 8.07 -5.08
C ALA A 253 5.88 9.30 -5.47
N MET A 254 5.74 10.36 -4.67
CA MET A 254 6.17 11.74 -4.99
C MET A 254 7.47 12.17 -4.28
N ALA A 255 8.18 11.26 -3.61
CA ALA A 255 9.49 11.53 -3.01
C ALA A 255 10.44 10.33 -3.11
N ASP A 256 11.71 10.56 -2.79
CA ASP A 256 12.76 9.55 -2.80
C ASP A 256 12.42 8.39 -1.85
N HIS A 257 12.56 7.15 -2.34
CA HIS A 257 12.21 5.93 -1.61
C HIS A 257 10.75 5.86 -1.11
N ALA A 258 9.87 6.74 -1.60
CA ALA A 258 8.46 6.71 -1.21
C ALA A 258 7.74 5.52 -1.87
N VAL A 259 6.80 4.93 -1.15
CA VAL A 259 6.03 3.77 -1.59
C VAL A 259 4.54 4.06 -1.46
N ALA A 260 3.81 4.06 -2.57
CA ALA A 260 2.36 4.23 -2.61
C ALA A 260 1.71 2.95 -3.18
N LEU A 261 0.92 2.25 -2.36
CA LEU A 261 0.24 0.99 -2.71
C LEU A 261 -1.27 1.13 -2.54
N GLY A 262 -2.04 1.02 -3.62
CA GLY A 262 -3.51 1.00 -3.58
C GLY A 262 -4.18 2.03 -4.48
N HIS A 263 -5.44 2.35 -4.19
CA HIS A 263 -6.28 3.19 -5.06
C HIS A 263 -6.14 4.68 -4.71
N HIS A 264 -5.57 5.46 -5.62
CA HIS A 264 -5.31 6.90 -5.42
C HIS A 264 -4.55 7.23 -4.13
N THR A 265 -3.66 6.34 -3.71
CA THR A 265 -2.74 6.61 -2.60
C THR A 265 -1.61 7.53 -3.05
N VAL A 266 -1.15 8.41 -2.17
CA VAL A 266 -0.10 9.39 -2.43
C VAL A 266 0.89 9.38 -1.28
N ALA A 267 2.13 8.97 -1.57
CA ALA A 267 3.25 9.02 -0.64
C ALA A 267 4.15 10.21 -0.97
N LYS A 268 4.07 11.27 -0.15
CA LYS A 268 4.82 12.52 -0.36
C LYS A 268 6.12 12.61 0.43
N ALA A 269 6.26 11.90 1.54
CA ALA A 269 7.45 11.98 2.39
C ALA A 269 8.55 11.03 1.87
N SER A 270 9.81 11.47 1.98
CA SER A 270 10.95 10.58 1.71
C SER A 270 10.95 9.41 2.70
N PHE A 271 11.14 8.19 2.18
CA PHE A 271 10.98 6.93 2.91
C PHE A 271 9.56 6.68 3.47
N GLY A 272 8.55 7.40 2.97
CA GLY A 272 7.16 7.24 3.40
C GLY A 272 6.45 6.09 2.69
N LEU A 273 5.62 5.35 3.43
CA LEU A 273 4.72 4.31 2.92
C LEU A 273 3.26 4.73 3.07
N ALA A 274 2.52 4.78 1.97
CA ALA A 274 1.08 4.98 1.95
C ALA A 274 0.38 3.74 1.37
N VAL A 275 -0.56 3.16 2.12
CA VAL A 275 -1.35 2.00 1.68
C VAL A 275 -2.85 2.28 1.74
N GLY A 276 -3.68 1.45 1.10
CA GLY A 276 -5.15 1.53 1.19
C GLY A 276 -5.78 2.32 0.05
N LEU A 277 -6.65 3.27 0.36
CA LEU A 277 -7.31 4.11 -0.64
C LEU A 277 -7.44 5.56 -0.18
N TYR A 278 -7.25 6.49 -1.11
CA TYR A 278 -7.47 7.93 -0.90
C TYR A 278 -6.91 8.44 0.44
N ASN A 279 -5.66 8.11 0.76
CA ASN A 279 -5.02 8.61 1.99
C ASN A 279 -4.95 10.14 1.95
N ASN A 280 -4.88 10.74 3.14
CA ASN A 280 -4.62 12.16 3.31
C ASN A 280 -3.29 12.52 2.63
N SER A 281 -3.35 13.46 1.70
CA SER A 281 -2.21 13.92 0.92
C SER A 281 -2.02 15.44 1.00
N PHE A 282 -2.61 16.09 2.02
CA PHE A 282 -2.52 17.54 2.20
C PHE A 282 -1.19 18.00 2.83
N ASP A 283 -0.39 17.08 3.36
CA ASP A 283 0.93 17.40 3.89
C ASP A 283 1.90 17.86 2.79
N GLN A 284 2.81 18.75 3.20
CA GLN A 284 3.92 19.25 2.40
C GLN A 284 5.22 18.88 3.15
N PRO A 285 5.65 17.61 3.03
CA PRO A 285 6.80 17.12 3.77
C PRO A 285 8.08 17.84 3.36
N ASN A 286 8.94 18.08 4.34
CA ASN A 286 10.19 18.85 4.17
C ASN A 286 11.41 18.15 4.81
N GLY A 287 11.31 16.85 5.09
CA GLY A 287 12.31 16.09 5.84
C GLY A 287 12.18 16.23 7.36
N GLY A 288 11.18 16.99 7.84
CA GLY A 288 10.98 17.31 9.25
C GLY A 288 10.40 16.17 10.08
N LEU A 289 10.31 16.43 11.39
CA LEU A 289 9.79 15.50 12.41
C LEU A 289 8.30 15.14 12.24
N THR A 290 7.54 15.97 11.53
CA THR A 290 6.11 15.77 11.28
C THR A 290 5.81 15.14 9.93
N ASP A 291 6.83 14.73 9.17
CA ASP A 291 6.64 13.98 7.93
C ASP A 291 5.93 12.65 8.21
N ARG A 292 4.96 12.29 7.36
CA ARG A 292 4.22 11.04 7.49
C ARG A 292 5.02 9.88 6.90
N LEU A 293 5.58 9.03 7.76
CA LEU A 293 6.34 7.84 7.35
C LEU A 293 5.46 6.64 7.03
N PHE A 294 4.31 6.52 7.68
CA PHE A 294 3.36 5.46 7.38
C PHE A 294 1.92 5.95 7.45
N GLN A 295 1.13 5.58 6.45
CA GLN A 295 -0.28 5.97 6.35
C GLN A 295 -1.11 4.80 5.82
N ILE A 296 -2.27 4.58 6.44
CA ILE A 296 -3.31 3.69 5.91
C ILE A 296 -4.49 4.57 5.51
N GLY A 297 -4.67 4.78 4.21
CA GLY A 297 -5.77 5.55 3.65
C GLY A 297 -7.09 4.78 3.71
N ASN A 298 -8.15 5.47 4.11
CA ASN A 298 -9.53 4.98 4.10
C ASN A 298 -10.52 6.07 3.62
N GLY A 299 -10.04 7.00 2.80
CA GLY A 299 -10.89 7.99 2.16
C GLY A 299 -11.83 7.35 1.13
N THR A 300 -12.86 8.09 0.71
CA THR A 300 -13.87 7.59 -0.22
C THR A 300 -13.65 8.07 -1.65
N ASP A 301 -13.01 9.23 -1.84
CA ASP A 301 -12.74 9.83 -3.14
C ASP A 301 -11.61 10.87 -3.05
N LEU A 302 -11.28 11.51 -4.18
CA LEU A 302 -10.19 12.49 -4.28
C LEU A 302 -10.39 13.75 -3.42
N ASN A 303 -11.64 14.10 -3.08
CA ASN A 303 -12.00 15.24 -2.25
C ASN A 303 -12.13 14.85 -0.76
N ASN A 304 -12.49 13.60 -0.49
CA ASN A 304 -12.73 13.06 0.85
C ASN A 304 -11.60 12.11 1.29
N ARG A 305 -10.38 12.64 1.32
CA ARG A 305 -9.17 11.90 1.71
C ARG A 305 -9.02 11.80 3.23
N THR A 306 -8.88 10.59 3.76
CA THR A 306 -8.69 10.36 5.19
C THR A 306 -7.75 9.18 5.46
N ASN A 307 -7.21 9.13 6.68
CA ASN A 307 -6.34 8.04 7.14
C ASN A 307 -7.01 7.28 8.30
N ALA A 308 -7.02 5.96 8.23
CA ALA A 308 -7.34 5.11 9.37
C ALA A 308 -6.21 5.13 10.41
N MET A 309 -4.96 5.27 9.94
CA MET A 309 -3.76 5.33 10.77
C MET A 309 -2.73 6.26 10.13
N THR A 310 -2.03 7.04 10.95
CA THR A 310 -0.89 7.90 10.56
C THR A 310 0.26 7.71 11.53
N VAL A 311 1.48 7.54 11.04
CA VAL A 311 2.72 7.53 11.84
C VAL A 311 3.64 8.63 11.33
N LEU A 312 4.03 9.53 12.22
CA LEU A 312 4.93 10.62 11.93
C LEU A 312 6.39 10.23 12.21
N ARG A 313 7.35 10.96 11.62
CA ARG A 313 8.79 10.73 11.78
C ARG A 313 9.26 10.85 13.23
N ASN A 314 8.61 11.66 14.06
CA ASN A 314 8.89 11.77 15.50
C ASN A 314 8.38 10.57 16.33
N GLY A 315 7.71 9.60 15.72
CA GLY A 315 7.15 8.43 16.39
C GLY A 315 5.71 8.60 16.88
N ASN A 316 5.09 9.76 16.68
CA ASN A 316 3.69 9.97 17.03
C ASN A 316 2.76 9.17 16.12
N ILE A 317 1.78 8.50 16.72
CA ILE A 317 0.82 7.63 16.04
C ILE A 317 -0.58 8.20 16.23
N GLY A 318 -1.26 8.45 15.11
CA GLY A 318 -2.65 8.85 15.07
C GLY A 318 -3.54 7.70 14.58
N ILE A 319 -4.63 7.41 15.30
CA ILE A 319 -5.62 6.41 14.93
C ILE A 319 -7.00 7.05 14.79
N GLY A 320 -7.65 6.78 13.64
CA GLY A 320 -8.95 7.30 13.26
C GLY A 320 -8.85 8.63 12.50
N GLY A 321 -9.74 8.83 11.52
CA GLY A 321 -9.65 9.86 10.47
C GLY A 321 -9.44 11.33 10.87
N LYS A 322 -9.59 11.68 12.16
CA LYS A 322 -9.31 13.03 12.66
C LYS A 322 -7.91 13.17 13.32
N ALA A 323 -7.26 12.06 13.69
CA ALA A 323 -5.91 12.05 14.25
C ALA A 323 -4.86 12.02 13.13
N THR A 324 -4.92 12.99 12.22
CA THR A 324 -4.03 13.05 11.04
C THR A 324 -2.73 13.81 11.29
N ILE A 325 -2.63 14.50 12.44
CA ILE A 325 -1.46 15.20 12.95
C ILE A 325 -1.38 14.89 14.45
N PRO A 326 -0.95 13.67 14.83
CA PRO A 326 -0.86 13.30 16.24
C PRO A 326 0.18 14.18 16.97
N GLU A 327 -0.22 14.80 18.07
CA GLU A 327 0.62 15.65 18.92
C GLU A 327 1.35 14.84 20.00
N PHE A 328 0.78 13.70 20.42
CA PHE A 328 1.40 12.76 21.34
C PHE A 328 1.75 11.42 20.66
N ILE A 329 2.48 10.58 21.40
CA ILE A 329 2.89 9.25 20.93
C ILE A 329 1.70 8.43 20.43
N LEU A 330 0.55 8.54 21.09
CA LEU A 330 -0.69 7.91 20.66
C LEU A 330 -1.88 8.87 20.80
N ASP A 331 -2.36 9.36 19.66
CA ASP A 331 -3.60 10.13 19.56
C ASP A 331 -4.70 9.30 18.91
N VAL A 332 -5.82 9.12 19.63
CA VAL A 332 -7.00 8.45 19.12
C VAL A 332 -8.10 9.49 18.91
N ALA A 333 -8.58 9.62 17.67
CA ALA A 333 -9.55 10.64 17.25
C ALA A 333 -10.92 10.59 17.97
N SER A 334 -11.19 9.55 18.72
CA SER A 334 -12.48 9.27 19.37
C SER A 334 -12.24 8.46 20.64
N ARG A 335 -13.11 7.50 20.95
CA ARG A 335 -13.00 6.67 22.14
C ARG A 335 -12.12 5.46 21.88
N MET A 336 -11.17 5.22 22.79
CA MET A 336 -10.50 3.94 22.91
C MET A 336 -11.41 2.96 23.65
N ARG A 337 -11.49 1.71 23.16
CA ARG A 337 -12.15 0.60 23.88
C ARG A 337 -11.11 -0.41 24.31
N ILE A 338 -10.98 -0.59 25.62
CA ILE A 338 -10.09 -1.58 26.25
C ILE A 338 -10.93 -2.78 26.66
N ARG A 339 -10.54 -3.99 26.24
CA ARG A 339 -11.26 -5.24 26.51
C ARG A 339 -10.39 -6.21 27.29
N ASN A 340 -11.04 -7.14 27.99
CA ASN A 340 -10.46 -8.25 28.73
C ASN A 340 -10.42 -9.49 27.80
N ASP A 341 -9.35 -10.30 27.86
CA ASP A 341 -9.24 -11.64 27.24
C ASP A 341 -8.78 -12.72 28.25
N GLY A 342 -9.50 -12.84 29.38
CA GLY A 342 -9.19 -13.69 30.54
C GLY A 342 -8.73 -12.96 31.81
N SER A 343 -8.59 -11.63 31.80
CA SER A 343 -8.13 -10.79 32.93
C SER A 343 -8.76 -9.39 32.92
N THR A 344 -8.88 -8.70 34.06
CA THR A 344 -9.47 -7.36 34.17
C THR A 344 -9.08 -6.37 33.07
N ALA A 345 -10.08 -5.76 32.40
CA ALA A 345 -9.84 -4.75 31.35
C ALA A 345 -9.31 -3.45 31.97
N GLY A 346 -8.23 -2.88 31.45
CA GLY A 346 -7.68 -1.63 31.95
C GLY A 346 -6.30 -1.27 31.42
N LEU A 347 -5.67 -0.29 32.06
CA LEU A 347 -4.35 0.24 31.74
C LEU A 347 -3.41 -0.01 32.91
N TYR A 348 -2.27 -0.63 32.63
CA TYR A 348 -1.17 -0.68 33.57
C TYR A 348 -0.35 0.61 33.51
N LEU A 349 -0.01 1.13 34.69
CA LEU A 349 0.81 2.31 34.89
C LEU A 349 2.07 1.89 35.63
N ASN A 350 3.23 2.12 35.01
CA ASN A 350 4.53 1.76 35.55
C ASN A 350 5.35 3.02 35.78
N ASN A 351 5.85 3.23 36.99
CA ASN A 351 6.79 4.33 37.30
C ASN A 351 8.26 3.84 37.30
N SER A 352 8.49 2.57 37.62
CA SER A 352 9.79 1.89 37.49
C SER A 352 9.73 0.90 36.32
N GLN A 353 10.89 0.61 35.70
CA GLN A 353 10.92 -0.29 34.55
C GLN A 353 10.34 -1.67 34.90
N ASN A 354 9.21 -1.99 34.26
CA ASN A 354 8.58 -3.32 34.21
C ASN A 354 8.02 -3.90 35.53
N LYS A 355 7.68 -3.06 36.52
CA LYS A 355 6.84 -3.51 37.64
C LYS A 355 5.44 -2.90 37.51
N PRO A 356 4.40 -3.71 37.24
CA PRO A 356 3.01 -3.25 37.23
C PRO A 356 2.54 -2.95 38.65
N GLU A 357 3.02 -1.84 39.20
CA GLU A 357 2.69 -1.42 40.56
C GLU A 357 1.31 -0.76 40.62
N GLY A 358 0.84 -0.19 39.50
CA GLY A 358 -0.49 0.40 39.38
C GLY A 358 -1.26 -0.08 38.15
N PHE A 359 -2.54 -0.40 38.37
CA PHE A 359 -3.49 -0.71 37.32
C PHE A 359 -4.75 0.10 37.54
N MET A 360 -5.26 0.72 36.46
CA MET A 360 -6.58 1.33 36.43
C MET A 360 -7.48 0.52 35.53
N GLY A 361 -8.63 0.08 36.01
CA GLY A 361 -9.50 -0.77 35.20
C GLY A 361 -10.68 -1.36 35.94
N MET A 362 -11.28 -2.37 35.32
CA MET A 362 -12.46 -3.05 35.81
C MET A 362 -12.09 -4.02 36.93
N LYS A 363 -12.66 -3.84 38.12
CA LYS A 363 -12.57 -4.80 39.24
C LYS A 363 -13.53 -5.98 39.04
N THR A 364 -14.72 -5.68 38.57
CA THR A 364 -15.74 -6.62 38.07
C THR A 364 -16.43 -5.93 36.89
N ASP A 365 -17.38 -6.56 36.20
CA ASP A 365 -18.12 -5.90 35.12
C ASP A 365 -18.94 -4.67 35.56
N LYS A 366 -19.14 -4.51 36.87
CA LYS A 366 -19.92 -3.44 37.50
C LYS A 366 -19.08 -2.50 38.37
N GLN A 367 -17.77 -2.68 38.41
CA GLN A 367 -16.87 -1.92 39.29
C GLN A 367 -15.62 -1.47 38.54
N ILE A 368 -15.30 -0.17 38.60
CA ILE A 368 -14.06 0.40 38.05
C ILE A 368 -13.22 0.98 39.18
N GLY A 369 -11.89 0.84 39.12
CA GLY A 369 -11.04 1.32 40.20
C GLY A 369 -9.55 1.32 39.92
N PHE A 370 -8.79 1.50 41.00
CA PHE A 370 -7.33 1.48 41.03
C PHE A 370 -6.84 0.30 41.86
N TYR A 371 -5.98 -0.51 41.26
CA TYR A 371 -5.30 -1.63 41.86
C TYR A 371 -3.83 -1.27 42.07
N LEU A 372 -3.37 -1.33 43.31
CA LEU A 372 -2.01 -0.94 43.71
C LEU A 372 -1.47 -1.92 44.74
N ASN A 373 -0.21 -2.34 44.57
CA ASN A 373 0.49 -3.22 45.50
C ASN A 373 -0.35 -4.46 45.88
N GLY A 374 -0.75 -5.24 44.88
CA GLY A 374 -1.44 -6.52 45.08
C GLY A 374 -2.94 -6.43 45.43
N ALA A 375 -3.54 -5.24 45.53
CA ALA A 375 -4.92 -5.10 46.00
C ALA A 375 -5.68 -3.89 45.41
N TRP A 376 -7.01 -3.98 45.36
CA TRP A 376 -7.89 -2.89 44.91
C TRP A 376 -8.00 -1.81 45.98
N ARG A 377 -7.42 -0.64 45.78
CA ARG A 377 -7.38 0.40 46.83
C ARG A 377 -8.62 1.28 46.85
N PHE A 378 -9.18 1.54 45.68
CA PHE A 378 -10.36 2.37 45.48
C PHE A 378 -11.15 1.84 44.28
N TRP A 379 -12.47 1.80 44.37
CA TRP A 379 -13.34 1.53 43.23
C TRP A 379 -14.71 2.18 43.41
N ILE A 380 -15.40 2.37 42.29
CA ILE A 380 -16.78 2.85 42.22
C ILE A 380 -17.63 1.74 41.59
N ASP A 381 -18.82 1.52 42.13
CA ASP A 381 -19.81 0.58 41.56
C ASP A 381 -20.82 1.26 40.61
N GLU A 382 -21.68 0.47 39.98
CA GLU A 382 -22.71 0.94 39.03
C GLU A 382 -23.73 1.93 39.63
N ASN A 383 -23.86 1.96 40.97
CA ASN A 383 -24.74 2.87 41.70
C ASN A 383 -24.03 4.18 42.11
N GLY A 384 -22.74 4.31 41.80
CA GLY A 384 -21.93 5.47 42.16
C GLY A 384 -21.33 5.44 43.56
N ASN A 385 -21.42 4.30 44.27
CA ASN A 385 -20.81 4.18 45.60
C ASN A 385 -19.30 4.01 45.47
N ALA A 386 -18.55 4.95 46.05
CA ALA A 386 -17.10 4.86 46.15
C ALA A 386 -16.71 4.06 47.40
N SER A 387 -15.88 3.03 47.22
CA SER A 387 -15.37 2.16 48.28
C SER A 387 -13.85 2.15 48.30
N THR A 388 -13.27 1.94 49.48
CA THR A 388 -11.84 1.63 49.66
C THR A 388 -11.68 0.33 50.42
N GLN A 389 -10.55 -0.36 50.25
CA GLN A 389 -10.32 -1.64 50.93
C GLN A 389 -9.89 -1.49 52.40
N TYR A 390 -9.27 -0.37 52.78
CA TYR A 390 -8.69 -0.18 54.12
C TYR A 390 -8.75 1.27 54.68
N GLY A 391 -9.55 2.19 54.12
CA GLY A 391 -9.43 3.63 54.50
C GLY A 391 -10.67 4.51 54.36
N VAL A 392 -11.04 5.15 55.47
CA VAL A 392 -12.05 6.22 55.58
C VAL A 392 -11.73 7.37 54.60
N LEU A 393 -12.74 7.86 53.87
CA LEU A 393 -12.59 8.92 52.86
C LEU A 393 -12.28 10.33 53.44
N GLN A 394 -12.30 10.52 54.77
CA GLN A 394 -12.08 11.84 55.41
C GLN A 394 -11.34 11.75 56.76
N ILE A 395 -10.21 12.48 56.87
CA ILE A 395 -9.63 12.95 58.14
C ILE A 395 -9.53 14.48 58.02
N PHE A 396 -10.14 15.22 58.96
CA PHE A 396 -10.06 16.67 58.98
C PHE A 396 -8.93 17.13 59.92
N SER A 397 -7.92 17.84 59.41
CA SER A 397 -6.91 18.49 60.24
C SER A 397 -7.54 19.62 61.05
N SER A 398 -7.43 19.59 62.38
CA SER A 398 -8.01 20.58 63.31
C SER A 398 -6.95 21.35 64.11
N ASP A 399 -5.72 21.46 63.59
CA ASP A 399 -4.58 22.13 64.23
C ASP A 399 -4.83 23.65 64.37
N LYS A 400 -4.48 24.24 65.52
CA LYS A 400 -4.67 25.67 65.79
C LYS A 400 -3.93 26.56 64.78
N ARG A 401 -2.79 26.13 64.24
CA ARG A 401 -1.99 26.88 63.25
C ARG A 401 -2.71 27.06 61.91
N LEU A 402 -3.72 26.23 61.64
CA LEU A 402 -4.52 26.29 60.41
C LEU A 402 -5.80 27.12 60.59
N LYS A 403 -5.99 27.76 61.75
CA LYS A 403 -7.20 28.51 62.10
C LYS A 403 -6.87 29.94 62.50
N ARG A 404 -7.73 30.88 62.12
CA ARG A 404 -7.73 32.27 62.57
C ARG A 404 -9.11 32.63 63.10
N ASP A 405 -9.22 33.75 63.82
CA ASP A 405 -10.50 34.30 64.29
C ASP A 405 -11.33 33.29 65.13
N ILE A 406 -10.67 32.59 66.06
CA ILE A 406 -11.26 31.52 66.86
C ILE A 406 -12.12 32.12 67.99
N ASN A 407 -13.43 32.04 67.82
CA ASN A 407 -14.41 32.49 68.82
C ASN A 407 -15.22 31.30 69.38
N PRO A 408 -15.49 31.23 70.69
CA PRO A 408 -16.39 30.23 71.25
C PRO A 408 -17.80 30.34 70.65
N LEU A 409 -18.45 29.19 70.39
CA LEU A 409 -19.85 29.16 69.99
C LEU A 409 -20.73 29.55 71.20
N LYS A 410 -21.83 30.25 70.94
CA LYS A 410 -22.78 30.71 71.97
C LYS A 410 -24.21 30.52 71.46
N GLY A 411 -25.14 30.24 72.36
CA GLY A 411 -26.55 30.03 72.01
C GLY A 411 -26.77 28.72 71.24
N SER A 412 -25.84 27.77 71.38
CA SER A 412 -25.92 26.50 70.66
C SER A 412 -27.09 25.66 71.18
N LEU A 413 -27.40 25.71 72.48
CA LEU A 413 -28.54 25.00 73.06
C LEU A 413 -29.86 25.52 72.51
N ASP A 414 -30.02 26.84 72.46
CA ASP A 414 -31.24 27.46 71.92
C ASP A 414 -31.40 27.11 70.45
N ALA A 415 -30.34 27.28 69.64
CA ALA A 415 -30.39 26.96 68.22
C ALA A 415 -30.66 25.47 67.93
N ILE A 416 -29.97 24.55 68.63
CA ILE A 416 -30.17 23.11 68.39
C ILE A 416 -31.53 22.62 68.88
N SER A 417 -32.10 23.25 69.93
CA SER A 417 -33.44 22.91 70.44
C SER A 417 -34.56 23.15 69.43
N GLN A 418 -34.31 23.98 68.40
CA GLN A 418 -35.25 24.28 67.34
C GLN A 418 -35.14 23.35 66.13
N VAL A 419 -34.17 22.45 66.10
CA VAL A 419 -33.94 21.49 65.00
C VAL A 419 -34.46 20.12 65.38
N HIS A 420 -35.20 19.46 64.48
CA HIS A 420 -35.84 18.18 64.76
C HIS A 420 -35.16 17.02 64.05
N GLY A 421 -35.11 15.89 64.73
CA GLY A 421 -34.80 14.60 64.12
C GLY A 421 -36.06 13.98 63.49
N TYR A 422 -35.92 13.49 62.26
CA TYR A 422 -37.00 12.86 61.50
C TYR A 422 -36.60 11.46 61.07
N HIS A 423 -37.60 10.57 61.00
CA HIS A 423 -37.51 9.35 60.22
C HIS A 423 -38.14 9.60 58.84
N TYR A 424 -37.51 9.12 57.78
CA TYR A 424 -38.02 9.32 56.41
C TYR A 424 -37.64 8.14 55.50
N HIS A 425 -38.39 8.00 54.41
CA HIS A 425 -38.00 7.16 53.28
C HIS A 425 -37.67 8.08 52.10
N TRP A 426 -36.72 7.67 51.26
CA TRP A 426 -36.46 8.40 50.03
C TRP A 426 -37.64 8.25 49.07
N ILE A 427 -38.04 9.35 48.43
CA ILE A 427 -39.02 9.31 47.33
C ILE A 427 -38.42 8.60 46.11
N ASP A 428 -37.12 8.79 45.88
CA ASP A 428 -36.35 8.10 44.84
C ASP A 428 -35.82 6.77 45.39
N ALA A 429 -36.41 5.67 44.91
CA ALA A 429 -36.05 4.31 45.33
C ALA A 429 -34.57 3.97 45.05
N ASN A 430 -33.91 4.66 44.12
CA ASN A 430 -32.48 4.45 43.83
C ASN A 430 -31.56 4.96 44.96
N ARG A 431 -32.08 5.76 45.90
CA ARG A 431 -31.35 6.21 47.09
C ARG A 431 -31.47 5.28 48.28
N GLY A 432 -32.22 4.19 48.14
CA GLY A 432 -32.48 3.20 49.19
C GLY A 432 -33.95 3.19 49.61
N THR A 433 -34.45 2.00 49.92
CA THR A 433 -35.85 1.77 50.32
C THR A 433 -36.04 1.65 51.83
N ASP A 434 -34.95 1.55 52.59
CA ASP A 434 -35.00 1.36 54.04
C ASP A 434 -35.33 2.67 54.76
N LEU A 435 -35.91 2.54 55.97
CA LEU A 435 -36.18 3.68 56.84
C LEU A 435 -34.88 4.39 57.22
N GLN A 436 -34.81 5.69 56.92
CA GLN A 436 -33.68 6.56 57.24
C GLN A 436 -33.98 7.43 58.47
N THR A 437 -32.93 7.90 59.14
CA THR A 437 -33.01 8.87 60.24
C THR A 437 -32.10 10.06 59.91
N GLY A 438 -32.59 11.28 60.10
CA GLY A 438 -31.78 12.47 59.85
C GLY A 438 -32.52 13.76 60.17
N VAL A 439 -32.06 14.88 59.59
CA VAL A 439 -32.65 16.21 59.76
C VAL A 439 -33.05 16.79 58.40
N LEU A 440 -33.94 17.77 58.38
CA LEU A 440 -34.28 18.50 57.16
C LEU A 440 -33.30 19.66 56.96
N ALA A 441 -32.62 19.68 55.81
CA ALA A 441 -31.61 20.69 55.51
C ALA A 441 -32.15 22.13 55.55
N GLN A 442 -33.41 22.33 55.15
CA GLN A 442 -34.10 23.62 55.17
C GLN A 442 -34.38 24.12 56.59
N GLU A 443 -34.52 23.21 57.56
CA GLU A 443 -34.70 23.58 58.96
C GLU A 443 -33.36 23.93 59.60
N VAL A 444 -32.34 23.09 59.36
CA VAL A 444 -30.97 23.34 59.84
C VAL A 444 -30.45 24.69 59.37
N GLU A 445 -30.66 25.04 58.10
CA GLU A 445 -30.15 26.29 57.51
C GLU A 445 -30.65 27.55 58.22
N LYS A 446 -31.85 27.54 58.82
CA LYS A 446 -32.40 28.69 59.53
C LYS A 446 -31.57 29.05 60.77
N TYR A 447 -30.97 28.06 61.41
CA TYR A 447 -30.26 28.21 62.69
C TYR A 447 -28.75 28.00 62.55
N PHE A 448 -28.33 27.22 61.57
CA PHE A 448 -26.94 26.89 61.23
C PHE A 448 -26.70 27.05 59.72
N PRO A 449 -26.85 28.26 59.15
CA PRO A 449 -26.68 28.48 57.71
C PRO A 449 -25.29 28.08 57.20
N GLU A 450 -24.26 28.16 58.03
CA GLU A 450 -22.89 27.76 57.73
C GLU A 450 -22.71 26.24 57.55
N LEU A 451 -23.66 25.45 58.04
CA LEU A 451 -23.63 23.99 57.95
C LEU A 451 -24.45 23.45 56.78
N VAL A 452 -25.12 24.32 56.02
CA VAL A 452 -25.95 23.91 54.89
C VAL A 452 -25.40 24.49 53.60
N GLN A 453 -25.25 23.64 52.59
CA GLN A 453 -24.83 24.04 51.26
C GLN A 453 -25.87 23.58 50.23
N ALA A 454 -26.20 24.45 49.28
CA ALA A 454 -27.03 24.10 48.14
C ALA A 454 -26.14 23.76 46.95
N ASN A 455 -26.51 22.73 46.18
CA ASN A 455 -25.90 22.50 44.87
C ASN A 455 -26.53 23.39 43.79
N ASP A 456 -26.00 23.32 42.57
CA ASP A 456 -26.46 24.12 41.42
C ASP A 456 -27.94 23.90 41.04
N LYS A 457 -28.56 22.82 41.54
CA LYS A 457 -29.98 22.48 41.34
C LYS A 457 -30.87 22.84 42.53
N GLY A 458 -30.31 23.48 43.56
CA GLY A 458 -31.04 23.92 44.75
C GLY A 458 -31.27 22.83 45.81
N PHE A 459 -30.76 21.61 45.62
CA PHE A 459 -30.82 20.59 46.66
C PHE A 459 -29.82 20.90 47.76
N LYS A 460 -30.29 20.92 49.01
CA LYS A 460 -29.50 21.28 50.19
C LYS A 460 -28.91 20.05 50.86
N THR A 461 -27.65 20.17 51.27
CA THR A 461 -26.88 19.14 51.98
C THR A 461 -26.44 19.69 53.32
N VAL A 462 -26.52 18.87 54.36
CA VAL A 462 -26.15 19.23 55.74
C VAL A 462 -24.77 18.66 56.06
N ASN A 463 -23.89 19.49 56.61
CA ASN A 463 -22.67 19.05 57.26
C ASN A 463 -22.97 18.53 58.67
N TYR A 464 -23.35 17.26 58.77
CA TYR A 464 -23.66 16.61 60.05
C TYR A 464 -22.48 16.65 61.04
N ILE A 465 -21.24 16.59 60.56
CA ILE A 465 -20.04 16.66 61.42
C ILE A 465 -19.92 18.05 62.06
N GLY A 466 -20.32 19.10 61.35
CA GLY A 466 -20.33 20.47 61.88
C GLY A 466 -21.35 20.70 63.00
N LEU A 467 -22.36 19.85 63.15
CA LEU A 467 -23.29 19.91 64.28
C LEU A 467 -22.63 19.45 65.60
N ILE A 468 -21.56 18.64 65.53
CA ILE A 468 -20.90 18.09 66.73
C ILE A 468 -20.36 19.19 67.66
N PRO A 469 -19.62 20.22 67.18
CA PRO A 469 -19.25 21.37 68.00
C PRO A 469 -20.42 22.08 68.69
N HIS A 470 -21.54 22.27 67.99
CA HIS A 470 -22.73 22.88 68.59
C HIS A 470 -23.31 21.98 69.67
N LEU A 471 -23.45 20.68 69.42
CA LEU A 471 -23.89 19.72 70.44
C LEU A 471 -23.00 19.73 71.69
N ILE A 472 -21.67 19.86 71.52
CA ILE A 472 -20.72 19.98 72.64
C ILE A 472 -21.02 21.22 73.49
N GLU A 473 -21.21 22.38 72.86
CA GLU A 473 -21.53 23.61 73.59
C GLU A 473 -22.95 23.60 74.17
N SER A 474 -23.94 23.02 73.48
CA SER A 474 -25.29 22.85 74.00
C SER A 474 -25.31 22.02 75.30
N VAL A 475 -24.50 20.96 75.38
CA VAL A 475 -24.36 20.15 76.61
C VAL A 475 -23.73 20.96 77.74
N LYS A 476 -22.74 21.82 77.44
CA LYS A 476 -22.13 22.71 78.44
C LYS A 476 -23.11 23.78 78.92
N GLU A 477 -23.85 24.40 78.01
CA GLU A 477 -24.89 25.38 78.32
C GLU A 477 -25.99 24.75 79.19
N LEU A 478 -26.46 23.55 78.85
CA LEU A 478 -27.44 22.80 79.64
C LEU A 478 -26.92 22.46 81.05
N LYS A 479 -25.65 22.07 81.17
CA LYS A 479 -25.00 21.83 82.47
C LYS A 479 -24.93 23.10 83.32
N ASN A 480 -24.69 24.26 82.71
CA ASN A 480 -24.68 25.53 83.44
C ASN A 480 -26.08 25.94 83.90
N GLN A 481 -27.09 25.83 83.03
CA GLN A 481 -28.49 26.11 83.41
C GLN A 481 -28.95 25.20 84.55
N THR A 482 -28.59 23.91 84.53
CA THR A 482 -28.93 22.98 85.62
C THR A 482 -28.21 23.32 86.94
N ALA A 483 -26.98 23.82 86.89
CA ALA A 483 -26.25 24.30 88.07
C ALA A 483 -26.88 25.59 88.64
N GLU A 484 -27.26 26.53 87.77
CA GLU A 484 -27.95 27.77 88.16
C GLU A 484 -29.31 27.46 88.81
N ILE A 485 -30.10 26.56 88.21
CA ILE A 485 -31.36 26.08 88.79
C ILE A 485 -31.12 25.45 90.17
N ALA A 486 -30.00 24.74 90.38
CA ALA A 486 -29.68 24.14 91.68
C ALA A 486 -29.39 25.19 92.76
N GLU A 487 -28.63 26.25 92.45
CA GLU A 487 -28.37 27.36 93.37
C GLU A 487 -29.64 28.20 93.63
N LEU A 488 -30.42 28.53 92.61
CA LEU A 488 -31.72 29.19 92.80
C LEU A 488 -32.66 28.37 93.71
N ARG A 489 -32.68 27.04 93.55
CA ARG A 489 -33.43 26.15 94.44
C ARG A 489 -32.91 26.16 95.89
N LYS A 490 -31.63 26.45 96.11
CA LYS A 490 -31.01 26.56 97.43
C LYS A 490 -31.32 27.92 98.08
N GLU A 491 -31.24 29.01 97.32
CA GLU A 491 -31.64 30.35 97.76
C GLU A 491 -33.13 30.41 98.12
N ILE A 492 -34.01 29.87 97.28
CA ILE A 492 -35.45 29.76 97.58
C ILE A 492 -35.66 28.96 98.88
N ARG A 493 -34.83 27.95 99.14
CA ARG A 493 -34.90 27.15 100.38
C ARG A 493 -34.49 27.96 101.60
N GLN A 494 -33.45 28.79 101.49
CA GLN A 494 -32.99 29.68 102.56
C GLN A 494 -33.99 30.82 102.84
N LEU A 495 -34.56 31.43 101.79
CA LEU A 495 -35.63 32.43 101.91
C LEU A 495 -36.88 31.86 102.60
N LYS A 496 -37.25 30.60 102.32
CA LYS A 496 -38.35 29.92 103.04
C LYS A 496 -38.05 29.68 104.52
N LEU A 497 -36.78 29.45 104.88
CA LEU A 497 -36.35 29.28 106.27
C LEU A 497 -36.35 30.61 107.06
N SER A 498 -36.00 31.73 106.43
CA SER A 498 -36.04 33.06 107.07
C SER A 498 -37.46 33.58 107.28
N VAL A 499 -38.38 33.33 106.35
CA VAL A 499 -39.81 33.70 106.52
C VAL A 499 -40.50 32.87 107.61
N GLY A 500 -40.01 31.67 107.90
CA GLY A 500 -40.53 30.82 108.97
C GLY A 500 -40.10 31.23 110.39
N THR A 501 -39.09 32.10 110.54
CA THR A 501 -38.56 32.50 111.86
C THR A 501 -39.19 33.80 112.41
N ASP A 502 -39.78 34.65 111.56
CA ASP A 502 -40.40 35.93 111.96
C ASP A 502 -41.85 35.82 112.51
N MET A 503 -42.47 34.63 112.52
CA MET A 503 -43.84 34.43 113.06
C MET A 503 -43.91 33.96 114.52
N ASN A 504 -42.80 33.82 115.25
CA ASN A 504 -42.79 33.25 116.62
C ASN A 504 -42.20 34.13 117.75
N ALA A 505 -42.04 35.45 117.55
CA ALA A 505 -41.58 36.35 118.62
C ALA A 505 -42.68 37.32 119.08
N ALA A 506 -43.54 36.88 120.00
CA ALA A 506 -44.41 37.77 120.78
C ALA A 506 -43.67 38.27 122.05
N PRO A 507 -43.79 39.55 122.45
CA PRO A 507 -43.57 39.93 123.83
C PRO A 507 -44.91 40.08 124.57
N ARG A 508 -45.08 39.26 125.62
CA ARG A 508 -45.96 39.55 126.76
C ARG A 508 -45.44 40.81 127.46
N ASN A 509 -46.34 41.75 127.77
CA ASN A 509 -46.14 42.58 128.96
C ASN A 509 -47.46 42.83 129.70
N THR A 510 -47.44 42.45 130.97
CA THR A 510 -48.45 42.68 132.01
C THR A 510 -48.21 44.01 132.71
N ALA A 511 -49.25 44.81 132.98
CA ALA A 511 -49.53 45.41 134.30
C ALA A 511 -50.70 46.44 134.30
N LYS A 512 -51.70 46.17 135.19
CA LYS A 512 -52.45 47.03 136.15
C LYS A 512 -52.89 48.45 135.71
N THR A 513 -54.13 48.91 135.87
CA THR A 513 -55.04 49.01 137.06
C THR A 513 -56.48 49.21 136.55
N LYS A 514 -57.58 48.76 137.17
CA LYS A 514 -58.09 49.05 138.52
C LYS A 514 -59.29 48.13 138.78
#